data_AF-A0A1X9SPK7-F1
#
_entry.id   AF-A0A1X9SPK7-F1
#
_cell.length_a   1.000
_cell.length_b   1.000
_cell.length_c   1.000
_cell.angle_alpha   90.00
_cell.angle_beta   90.00
_cell.angle_gamma   90.00
#
_symmetry.space_group_name_H-M   'P 1'
#
loop_
_entity.id
_entity.type
_entity.pdbx_description
1 polymer ?
#
loop_
_entity_poly.entity_id
_entity_poly.type
_entity_poly.pdbx_seq_one_letter_code
_entity_poly.pdbx_strand_id
1 'polypeptide(L)'
;MNISSLSSNTFQIQINQKLPKIEVNFAQTEQIKQDENTDRFGRKIEYYDYYAGSYGDINIVQKFGTKTQTKEEALDEFIARQTKSILGGAFYHSTFGASDIKGISESGYFFNNDYYRYGKIPQEYYLNSYANSNLIDTKFGKAELFLDLAGDNDRLGVGSFSSNSQLFRFDSDGNGFVDKNDDYFDKLKIRAYDKDGNEIIKKLSEVVDSIDLKDFIDSKSNAIKKLEARKDNYGTIEAYENSLQSLKDYNPYSIFKPEVRYESMNENDIKELSKLADEDGWIDINSNLGAFNGLLGIAYAKQGVDGSYRLEELSSYPHTTNFGFNNVFDTTTKEYYWRDSDKNSYQNQQYTRFMNLYNDYMSELKNRDDYINEFDDETKARYQNVKSSVMLSIEREFSSATGLNFTLENLQKVKDSFEKDRANTANMLKDTDALTAIRINKNGTFTLKFNSGREIIVNELYKDSGKAFDVELNLNAKFATQIELNQDIDLVVSAAKIQDKITGQIEIKSLKDLGVEIIKKLSNNKFALQTKDGKTIIIDQIYTRFMPNNQNDINLINDKDKFYPKPLRIWV
;
A
#
# COMPACT_ATOMS: atom_id res chain seq x y z
N MET A 1 -31.39 -0.16 -57.37
CA MET A 1 -32.06 0.83 -58.24
C MET A 1 -32.59 1.91 -57.31
N ASN A 2 -31.94 3.07 -57.18
CA ASN A 2 -32.13 4.29 -58.01
C ASN A 2 -33.63 4.62 -58.17
N ILE A 3 -34.11 5.85 -57.92
CA ILE A 3 -33.66 7.10 -58.55
C ILE A 3 -33.81 8.31 -57.60
N SER A 4 -32.86 9.22 -57.79
CA SER A 4 -32.62 10.57 -57.30
C SER A 4 -33.70 11.65 -57.45
N SER A 5 -33.46 12.74 -56.72
CA SER A 5 -33.89 14.13 -56.94
C SER A 5 -35.23 14.57 -56.35
N LEU A 6 -35.17 15.51 -55.41
CA LEU A 6 -35.96 16.75 -55.47
C LEU A 6 -35.31 17.82 -54.58
N SER A 7 -35.22 18.99 -55.17
CA SER A 7 -34.50 20.19 -54.80
C SER A 7 -35.12 20.97 -53.64
N SER A 8 -34.27 21.76 -53.01
CA SER A 8 -34.56 22.91 -52.15
C SER A 8 -35.82 23.70 -52.53
N ASN A 9 -36.66 23.99 -51.54
CA ASN A 9 -37.39 25.27 -51.47
C ASN A 9 -37.63 25.64 -50.00
N THR A 10 -36.93 26.68 -49.59
CA THR A 10 -37.01 27.35 -48.30
C THR A 10 -38.34 28.08 -48.20
N PHE A 11 -39.18 27.73 -47.21
CA PHE A 11 -40.27 28.60 -46.76
C PHE A 11 -39.82 29.30 -45.47
N GLN A 12 -39.61 30.61 -45.56
CA GLN A 12 -39.47 31.47 -44.40
C GLN A 12 -40.84 31.68 -43.75
N ILE A 13 -40.95 31.32 -42.48
CA ILE A 13 -41.98 31.87 -41.59
C ILE A 13 -41.24 32.66 -40.51
N GLN A 14 -41.33 33.98 -40.61
CA GLN A 14 -41.02 34.90 -39.52
C GLN A 14 -42.12 34.79 -38.46
N ILE A 15 -41.74 34.47 -37.23
CA ILE A 15 -42.57 34.80 -36.06
C ILE A 15 -41.73 35.72 -35.17
N ASN A 16 -42.12 37.00 -35.20
CA ASN A 16 -41.63 38.05 -34.32
C ASN A 16 -42.18 37.82 -32.91
N GLN A 17 -41.41 37.19 -32.03
CA GLN A 17 -41.48 37.47 -30.60
C GLN A 17 -40.07 37.54 -30.02
N LYS A 18 -39.72 38.75 -29.56
CA LYS A 18 -38.50 39.07 -28.81
C LYS A 18 -38.55 38.36 -27.46
N LEU A 19 -37.79 37.27 -27.32
CA LEU A 19 -37.27 36.84 -26.02
C LEU A 19 -35.96 37.60 -25.77
N PRO A 20 -35.70 38.09 -24.53
CA PRO A 20 -34.47 38.80 -24.23
C PRO A 20 -33.27 37.90 -24.48
N LYS A 21 -32.32 38.39 -25.29
CA LYS A 21 -30.97 37.82 -25.35
C LYS A 21 -30.39 37.87 -23.94
N ILE A 22 -30.14 36.70 -23.36
CA ILE A 22 -29.03 36.57 -22.43
C ILE A 22 -27.80 36.80 -23.30
N GLU A 23 -27.27 38.02 -23.27
CA GLU A 23 -25.94 38.31 -23.75
C GLU A 23 -24.98 37.56 -22.84
N VAL A 24 -24.55 36.38 -23.29
CA VAL A 24 -23.27 35.83 -22.88
C VAL A 24 -22.24 36.81 -23.43
N ASN A 25 -21.88 37.79 -22.61
CA ASN A 25 -20.74 38.64 -22.85
C ASN A 25 -19.52 37.72 -22.81
N PHE A 26 -19.17 37.16 -23.97
CA PHE A 26 -17.79 36.82 -24.27
C PHE A 26 -17.03 38.15 -24.33
N ALA A 27 -16.79 38.73 -23.16
CA ALA A 27 -15.87 39.81 -22.99
C ALA A 27 -14.51 39.25 -23.43
N GLN A 28 -14.11 39.73 -24.60
CA GLN A 28 -12.75 39.96 -25.05
C GLN A 28 -11.71 39.15 -24.26
N THR A 29 -11.18 38.11 -24.90
CA THR A 29 -9.84 37.63 -24.61
C THR A 29 -8.87 38.80 -24.80
N GLU A 30 -8.71 39.62 -23.76
CA GLU A 30 -7.45 40.27 -23.52
C GLU A 30 -6.43 39.15 -23.48
N GLN A 31 -5.47 39.19 -24.40
CA GLN A 31 -4.26 38.40 -24.30
C GLN A 31 -3.62 38.76 -22.96
N ILE A 32 -3.89 37.94 -21.95
CA ILE A 32 -3.08 37.89 -20.75
C ILE A 32 -1.67 37.62 -21.27
N LYS A 33 -0.79 38.62 -21.16
CA LYS A 33 0.64 38.39 -21.32
C LYS A 33 0.98 37.21 -20.42
N GLN A 34 1.51 36.14 -21.01
CA GLN A 34 2.11 35.05 -20.24
C GLN A 34 3.23 35.66 -19.40
N ASP A 35 2.91 36.01 -18.16
CA ASP A 35 3.92 36.21 -17.14
C ASP A 35 4.66 34.88 -16.98
N GLU A 36 5.98 34.98 -16.81
CA GLU A 36 6.87 33.83 -16.68
C GLU A 36 6.34 32.91 -15.57
N ASN A 37 5.91 31.69 -15.94
CA ASN A 37 5.54 30.68 -14.95
C ASN A 37 6.72 30.49 -14.04
N THR A 38 6.59 30.90 -12.79
CA THR A 38 7.61 30.76 -11.77
C THR A 38 7.00 29.97 -10.62
N ASP A 39 7.79 29.10 -10.01
CA ASP A 39 7.37 28.37 -8.82
C ASP A 39 7.24 29.32 -7.62
N ARG A 40 6.82 28.77 -6.49
CA ARG A 40 6.62 29.54 -5.26
C ARG A 40 7.89 30.21 -4.70
N PHE A 41 9.06 29.94 -5.28
CA PHE A 41 10.35 30.56 -4.95
C PHE A 41 10.86 31.49 -6.07
N GLY A 42 10.04 31.76 -7.09
CA GLY A 42 10.41 32.62 -8.21
C GLY A 42 11.25 31.94 -9.29
N ARG A 43 11.34 30.60 -9.31
CA ARG A 43 12.11 29.86 -10.33
C ARG A 43 11.24 29.53 -11.52
N LYS A 44 11.71 29.82 -12.74
CA LYS A 44 10.95 29.60 -13.97
C LYS A 44 10.61 28.12 -14.18
N ILE A 45 9.33 27.81 -14.35
CA ILE A 45 8.76 26.49 -14.64
C ILE A 45 8.49 26.41 -16.15
N GLU A 46 9.16 25.49 -16.84
CA GLU A 46 8.81 25.12 -18.21
C GLU A 46 7.81 23.96 -18.20
N TYR A 47 6.72 24.10 -18.97
CA TYR A 47 5.76 23.02 -19.20
C TYR A 47 6.29 22.08 -20.28
N TYR A 48 6.33 20.78 -20.01
CA TYR A 48 6.49 19.75 -21.05
C TYR A 48 5.10 19.27 -21.50
N ASP A 49 4.82 19.42 -22.79
CA ASP A 49 3.59 18.96 -23.42
C ASP A 49 3.65 17.43 -23.62
N TYR A 50 2.68 16.71 -23.04
CA TYR A 50 2.75 15.25 -22.86
C TYR A 50 1.94 14.50 -23.93
N TYR A 51 2.09 14.76 -25.23
CA TYR A 51 1.50 13.90 -26.27
C TYR A 51 2.18 14.07 -27.63
N ALA A 52 3.14 13.21 -27.96
CA ALA A 52 3.46 12.85 -29.34
C ALA A 52 4.28 11.54 -29.37
N GLY A 53 3.61 10.40 -29.51
CA GLY A 53 4.27 9.19 -29.99
C GLY A 53 4.53 9.32 -31.49
N SER A 54 5.74 9.00 -31.96
CA SER A 54 6.02 8.66 -33.36
C SER A 54 7.43 8.06 -33.53
N TYR A 55 7.47 6.92 -34.22
CA TYR A 55 8.64 6.30 -34.84
C TYR A 55 9.27 7.21 -35.91
N GLY A 56 10.59 7.14 -36.11
CA GLY A 56 11.23 7.62 -37.35
C GLY A 56 12.75 7.92 -37.31
N ASP A 57 13.49 7.14 -38.09
CA ASP A 57 14.77 7.37 -38.78
C ASP A 57 16.10 7.75 -38.07
N ILE A 58 17.13 7.00 -38.46
CA ILE A 58 18.47 6.82 -37.85
C ILE A 58 19.48 7.98 -38.02
N ASN A 59 19.10 9.13 -38.58
CA ASN A 59 20.09 10.17 -38.92
C ASN A 59 19.81 11.59 -38.42
N ILE A 60 18.88 11.78 -37.47
CA ILE A 60 18.64 13.09 -36.85
C ILE A 60 18.66 12.91 -35.33
N VAL A 61 19.80 13.22 -34.73
CA VAL A 61 19.93 13.45 -33.28
C VAL A 61 19.01 14.63 -32.92
N GLN A 62 17.82 14.33 -32.41
CA GLN A 62 16.94 15.34 -31.81
C GLN A 62 17.58 15.83 -30.51
N LYS A 63 18.34 16.93 -30.62
CA LYS A 63 18.77 17.77 -29.51
C LYS A 63 17.55 18.46 -28.91
N PHE A 64 16.99 17.89 -27.85
CA PHE A 64 16.13 18.62 -26.91
C PHE A 64 16.94 18.91 -25.63
N GLY A 65 17.20 20.20 -25.39
CA GLY A 65 17.69 20.81 -24.14
C GLY A 65 18.71 20.03 -23.31
N THR A 66 20.01 20.12 -23.63
CA THR A 66 21.06 19.66 -22.72
C THR A 66 21.27 20.68 -21.60
N LYS A 67 20.47 20.60 -20.52
CA LYS A 67 20.82 21.26 -19.26
C LYS A 67 21.83 20.37 -18.55
N THR A 68 23.11 20.74 -18.56
CA THR A 68 24.10 20.10 -17.69
C THR A 68 23.73 20.43 -16.25
N GLN A 69 23.38 19.42 -15.46
CA GLN A 69 23.14 19.56 -14.04
C GLN A 69 24.46 19.51 -13.27
N THR A 70 24.57 20.32 -12.23
CA THR A 70 25.57 20.08 -11.19
C THR A 70 25.29 18.76 -10.48
N LYS A 71 26.29 18.19 -9.79
CA LYS A 71 26.08 16.96 -9.04
C LYS A 71 25.02 17.11 -7.93
N GLU A 72 24.91 18.30 -7.34
CA GLU A 72 23.86 18.63 -6.36
C GLU A 72 22.46 18.72 -7.00
N GLU A 73 22.35 19.35 -8.18
CA GLU A 73 21.07 19.39 -8.93
C GLU A 73 20.58 17.98 -9.30
N ALA A 74 21.49 17.06 -9.61
CA ALA A 74 21.14 15.66 -9.86
C ALA A 74 20.58 14.99 -8.59
N LEU A 75 21.17 15.23 -7.42
CA LEU A 75 20.66 14.71 -6.15
C LEU A 75 19.29 15.30 -5.77
N ASP A 76 19.07 16.60 -6.02
CA ASP A 76 17.75 17.23 -5.89
C ASP A 76 16.72 16.54 -6.81
N GLU A 77 17.10 16.17 -8.03
CA GLU A 77 16.22 15.42 -8.93
C GLU A 77 15.91 14.01 -8.41
N PHE A 78 16.88 13.29 -7.86
CA PHE A 78 16.65 11.99 -7.22
C PHE A 78 15.63 12.09 -6.09
N ILE A 79 15.81 13.05 -5.17
CA ILE A 79 14.86 13.29 -4.09
C ILE A 79 13.48 13.64 -4.65
N ALA A 80 13.41 14.51 -5.66
CA ALA A 80 12.13 14.91 -6.23
C ALA A 80 11.39 13.72 -6.85
N ARG A 81 12.11 12.87 -7.60
CA ARG A 81 11.56 11.64 -8.19
C ARG A 81 11.13 10.66 -7.11
N GLN A 82 11.96 10.42 -6.10
CA GLN A 82 11.62 9.56 -4.97
C GLN A 82 10.35 10.04 -4.25
N THR A 83 10.25 11.34 -3.95
CA THR A 83 9.08 11.94 -3.29
C THR A 83 7.82 11.75 -4.14
N LYS A 84 7.89 12.07 -5.44
CA LYS A 84 6.78 11.85 -6.38
C LYS A 84 6.41 10.37 -6.50
N SER A 85 7.37 9.47 -6.42
CA SER A 85 7.11 8.04 -6.53
C SER A 85 6.44 7.46 -5.29
N ILE A 86 6.87 7.87 -4.09
CA ILE A 86 6.20 7.54 -2.82
C ILE A 86 4.76 8.06 -2.86
N LEU A 87 4.57 9.33 -3.22
CA LEU A 87 3.26 9.96 -3.25
C LEU A 87 2.37 9.49 -4.38
N GLY A 88 2.92 9.19 -5.56
CA GLY A 88 2.20 8.81 -6.78
C GLY A 88 1.91 7.33 -6.87
N GLY A 89 2.65 6.51 -6.11
CA GLY A 89 2.50 5.07 -6.11
C GLY A 89 3.09 4.37 -7.33
N ALA A 90 4.10 4.98 -7.94
CA ALA A 90 4.82 4.41 -9.07
C ALA A 90 6.26 4.92 -9.09
N PHE A 91 7.22 4.01 -9.26
CA PHE A 91 8.62 4.37 -9.39
C PHE A 91 8.99 4.70 -10.84
N TYR A 92 9.57 5.88 -11.06
CA TYR A 92 10.24 6.19 -12.33
C TYR A 92 11.66 5.62 -12.29
N HIS A 93 12.07 4.91 -13.34
CA HIS A 93 13.38 4.26 -13.37
C HIS A 93 14.54 5.26 -13.14
N SER A 94 15.40 4.94 -12.19
CA SER A 94 16.66 5.60 -11.86
C SER A 94 17.61 4.61 -11.17
N THR A 95 18.91 4.75 -11.45
CA THR A 95 20.00 3.97 -10.85
C THR A 95 21.16 4.90 -10.48
N PHE A 96 22.04 4.47 -9.58
CA PHE A 96 23.33 5.14 -9.36
C PHE A 96 24.43 4.67 -10.33
N GLY A 97 24.08 3.90 -11.36
CA GLY A 97 25.01 3.45 -12.38
C GLY A 97 25.68 4.61 -13.12
N ALA A 98 26.98 4.47 -13.43
CA ALA A 98 27.78 5.53 -14.06
C ALA A 98 27.25 5.99 -15.43
N SER A 99 26.52 5.14 -16.17
CA SER A 99 25.84 5.51 -17.43
C SER A 99 24.62 6.39 -17.20
N ASP A 100 23.89 6.16 -16.11
CA ASP A 100 22.58 6.76 -15.87
C ASP A 100 22.72 8.08 -15.11
N ILE A 101 23.68 8.17 -14.18
CA ILE A 101 24.11 9.44 -13.59
C ILE A 101 24.64 10.39 -14.67
N LYS A 102 25.40 9.88 -15.65
CA LYS A 102 25.85 10.67 -16.81
C LYS A 102 24.71 10.99 -17.78
N GLY A 103 23.75 10.09 -17.95
CA GLY A 103 22.55 10.32 -18.78
C GLY A 103 21.56 11.35 -18.20
N ILE A 104 21.50 11.51 -16.88
CA ILE A 104 20.79 12.64 -16.21
C ILE A 104 21.46 13.97 -16.57
N SER A 105 22.79 14.00 -16.75
CA SER A 105 23.53 15.18 -17.18
C SER A 105 23.56 15.41 -18.70
N GLU A 106 23.32 14.37 -19.51
CA GLU A 106 23.39 14.39 -20.97
C GLU A 106 22.34 13.44 -21.59
N SER A 107 21.08 13.90 -21.67
CA SER A 107 20.01 13.34 -22.52
C SER A 107 19.95 11.80 -22.63
N GLY A 108 19.33 11.13 -21.65
CA GLY A 108 19.00 9.71 -21.71
C GLY A 108 17.49 9.45 -21.61
N TYR A 109 16.92 8.74 -22.60
CA TYR A 109 15.55 8.25 -22.58
C TYR A 109 15.39 7.16 -21.50
N PHE A 110 14.80 7.49 -20.35
CA PHE A 110 14.47 6.51 -19.30
C PHE A 110 12.99 6.53 -18.90
N PHE A 111 12.11 6.73 -19.88
CA PHE A 111 10.68 6.46 -19.73
C PHE A 111 10.35 5.06 -20.22
N ASN A 112 10.96 4.03 -19.63
CA ASN A 112 10.27 2.75 -19.60
C ASN A 112 9.30 2.82 -18.43
N ASN A 113 8.01 2.75 -18.77
CA ASN A 113 6.88 2.63 -17.86
C ASN A 113 6.92 1.24 -17.18
N ASP A 114 8.02 0.90 -16.54
CA ASP A 114 8.05 -0.23 -15.62
C ASP A 114 7.28 0.22 -14.38
N TYR A 115 5.96 0.06 -14.44
CA TYR A 115 5.02 0.44 -13.39
C TYR A 115 5.20 -0.47 -12.18
N TYR A 116 6.15 -0.16 -11.31
CA TYR A 116 6.19 -0.71 -9.97
C TYR A 116 5.11 -0.02 -9.13
N ARG A 117 3.89 -0.57 -9.08
CA ARG A 117 2.77 0.00 -8.31
C ARG A 117 3.10 0.09 -6.82
N TYR A 118 3.61 1.21 -6.31
CA TYR A 118 3.90 1.47 -4.89
C TYR A 118 2.63 1.82 -4.12
N GLY A 119 2.33 1.06 -3.06
CA GLY A 119 1.17 1.28 -2.18
C GLY A 119 -0.19 1.24 -2.90
N LYS A 120 -1.06 0.32 -2.50
CA LYS A 120 -2.43 0.33 -3.01
C LYS A 120 -3.19 1.48 -2.36
N ILE A 121 -4.26 1.92 -3.00
CA ILE A 121 -5.30 2.75 -2.37
C ILE A 121 -6.60 2.00 -2.67
N PRO A 122 -7.59 2.01 -1.76
CA PRO A 122 -8.89 1.44 -2.06
C PRO A 122 -9.50 2.03 -3.35
N GLN A 123 -10.35 1.26 -4.01
CA GLN A 123 -11.06 1.73 -5.20
C GLN A 123 -11.81 3.04 -4.91
N GLU A 124 -11.75 4.01 -5.82
CA GLU A 124 -12.24 5.39 -5.60
C GLU A 124 -13.68 5.50 -5.07
N TYR A 125 -14.57 4.58 -5.44
CA TYR A 125 -15.96 4.56 -4.98
C TYR A 125 -16.06 4.30 -3.46
N TYR A 126 -15.11 3.56 -2.91
CA TYR A 126 -15.01 3.29 -1.47
C TYR A 126 -14.26 4.39 -0.70
N LEU A 127 -13.78 5.46 -1.33
CA LEU A 127 -13.17 6.59 -0.62
C LEU A 127 -14.24 7.63 -0.26
N ASN A 128 -14.29 8.06 0.99
CA ASN A 128 -15.22 9.11 1.42
C ASN A 128 -14.71 10.53 1.08
N SER A 129 -15.47 11.55 1.47
CA SER A 129 -15.09 12.95 1.18
C SER A 129 -13.82 13.39 1.90
N TYR A 130 -13.56 12.86 3.10
CA TYR A 130 -12.35 13.17 3.86
C TYR A 130 -11.11 12.58 3.19
N ALA A 131 -11.19 11.33 2.73
CA ALA A 131 -10.13 10.68 1.96
C ALA A 131 -9.79 11.41 0.65
N ASN A 132 -10.80 12.00 -0.01
CA ASN A 132 -10.65 12.76 -1.25
C ASN A 132 -10.31 14.25 -1.03
N SER A 133 -10.27 14.72 0.22
CA SER A 133 -9.82 16.08 0.54
C SER A 133 -8.29 16.16 0.51
N ASN A 134 -7.75 17.36 0.30
CA ASN A 134 -6.32 17.66 0.49
C ASN A 134 -6.03 18.29 1.88
N LEU A 135 -7.05 18.34 2.76
CA LEU A 135 -6.95 18.88 4.11
C LEU A 135 -7.18 17.78 5.13
N ILE A 136 -6.30 17.68 6.12
CA ILE A 136 -6.50 16.83 7.29
C ILE A 136 -7.10 17.65 8.44
N ASP A 137 -7.88 16.98 9.28
CA ASP A 137 -8.39 17.53 10.53
C ASP A 137 -7.34 17.35 11.64
N THR A 138 -7.03 18.43 12.35
CA THR A 138 -6.15 18.41 13.53
C THR A 138 -6.87 19.06 14.71
N LYS A 139 -6.36 18.86 15.93
CA LYS A 139 -6.90 19.55 17.12
C LYS A 139 -6.84 21.09 17.05
N PHE A 140 -5.99 21.63 16.17
CA PHE A 140 -5.82 23.07 15.97
C PHE A 140 -6.63 23.62 14.78
N GLY A 141 -7.25 22.77 13.95
CA GLY A 141 -7.96 23.16 12.73
C GLY A 141 -7.54 22.32 11.51
N LYS A 142 -7.84 22.82 10.31
CA LYS A 142 -7.52 22.13 9.06
C LYS A 142 -6.14 22.52 8.55
N ALA A 143 -5.39 21.55 8.04
CA ALA A 143 -4.07 21.77 7.48
C ALA A 143 -3.83 20.92 6.22
N GLU A 144 -2.93 21.38 5.35
CA GLU A 144 -2.45 20.62 4.19
C GLU A 144 -1.33 19.67 4.63
N LEU A 145 -1.35 18.43 4.14
CA LEU A 145 -0.29 17.46 4.38
C LEU A 145 0.76 17.51 3.27
N PHE A 146 2.04 17.38 3.63
CA PHE A 146 3.12 17.21 2.67
C PHE A 146 4.25 16.32 3.19
N LEU A 147 4.93 15.63 2.27
CA LEU A 147 6.12 14.81 2.53
C LEU A 147 7.38 15.67 2.40
N ASP A 148 8.12 15.84 3.49
CA ASP A 148 9.39 16.55 3.52
C ASP A 148 10.57 15.58 3.55
N LEU A 149 10.80 14.89 2.43
CA LEU A 149 11.81 13.84 2.34
C LEU A 149 13.24 14.38 2.54
N ALA A 150 13.54 15.57 2.02
CA ALA A 150 14.85 16.23 2.14
C ALA A 150 15.07 16.95 3.48
N GLY A 151 14.02 17.16 4.27
CA GLY A 151 14.09 17.98 5.48
C GLY A 151 14.20 19.49 5.21
N ASP A 152 13.89 19.95 4.00
CA ASP A 152 14.00 21.36 3.57
C ASP A 152 12.64 22.05 3.44
N ASN A 153 11.61 21.51 4.10
CA ASN A 153 10.23 21.99 4.08
C ASN A 153 9.61 21.98 2.67
N ASP A 154 9.90 20.91 1.90
CA ASP A 154 9.44 20.73 0.52
C ASP A 154 9.89 21.87 -0.41
N ARG A 155 11.16 22.27 -0.34
CA ARG A 155 11.71 23.34 -1.21
C ARG A 155 11.58 23.00 -2.70
N LEU A 156 11.51 21.73 -3.04
CA LEU A 156 11.31 21.25 -4.41
C LEU A 156 9.83 21.36 -4.86
N GLY A 157 8.88 21.51 -3.94
CA GLY A 157 7.46 21.70 -4.25
C GLY A 157 6.78 20.45 -4.81
N VAL A 158 7.27 19.27 -4.44
CA VAL A 158 6.83 17.97 -4.97
C VAL A 158 6.26 17.05 -3.89
N GLY A 159 6.31 17.48 -2.63
CA GLY A 159 5.82 16.75 -1.46
C GLY A 159 4.32 16.90 -1.18
N SER A 160 3.60 17.71 -1.95
CA SER A 160 2.19 18.03 -1.68
C SER A 160 1.26 16.84 -1.95
N PHE A 161 0.33 16.58 -1.04
CA PHE A 161 -0.70 15.56 -1.23
C PHE A 161 -1.83 16.13 -2.11
N SER A 162 -2.19 15.41 -3.17
CA SER A 162 -3.40 15.70 -3.96
C SER A 162 -4.66 15.27 -3.22
N SER A 163 -4.55 14.26 -2.36
CA SER A 163 -5.64 13.78 -1.50
C SER A 163 -5.10 13.03 -0.28
N ASN A 164 -5.85 13.06 0.81
CA ASN A 164 -5.51 12.34 2.04
C ASN A 164 -5.37 10.84 1.78
N SER A 165 -6.10 10.26 0.81
CA SER A 165 -6.01 8.84 0.43
C SER A 165 -4.60 8.37 0.04
N GLN A 166 -3.66 9.27 -0.26
CA GLN A 166 -2.26 8.88 -0.46
C GLN A 166 -1.59 8.38 0.84
N LEU A 167 -2.17 8.66 2.02
CA LEU A 167 -1.73 8.14 3.32
C LEU A 167 -1.77 6.61 3.43
N PHE A 168 -2.60 5.91 2.64
CA PHE A 168 -2.56 4.45 2.55
C PHE A 168 -1.19 3.90 2.13
N ARG A 169 -0.32 4.74 1.55
CA ARG A 169 1.03 4.38 1.12
C ARG A 169 2.09 4.57 2.21
N PHE A 170 1.67 5.10 3.35
CA PHE A 170 2.49 5.35 4.53
C PHE A 170 2.14 4.40 5.67
N ASP A 171 1.16 3.52 5.52
CA ASP A 171 0.90 2.39 6.43
C ASP A 171 1.80 1.23 6.02
N SER A 172 3.06 1.30 6.47
CA SER A 172 4.14 0.40 6.09
C SER A 172 4.06 -0.97 6.79
N ASP A 173 3.47 -1.02 7.99
CA ASP A 173 3.22 -2.26 8.70
C ASP A 173 1.84 -2.88 8.39
N GLY A 174 1.00 -2.16 7.64
CA GLY A 174 -0.28 -2.60 7.10
C GLY A 174 -1.39 -2.69 8.16
N ASN A 175 -1.22 -2.10 9.33
CA ASN A 175 -2.15 -2.23 10.45
C ASN A 175 -3.39 -1.32 10.34
N GLY A 176 -3.43 -0.44 9.34
CA GLY A 176 -4.53 0.49 9.08
C GLY A 176 -4.45 1.81 9.84
N PHE A 177 -3.31 2.10 10.46
CA PHE A 177 -2.96 3.38 11.05
C PHE A 177 -1.69 3.91 10.40
N VAL A 178 -1.60 5.24 10.27
CA VAL A 178 -0.33 5.90 9.93
C VAL A 178 0.20 6.56 11.18
N ASP A 179 1.28 6.03 11.74
CA ASP A 179 1.85 6.45 13.02
C ASP A 179 3.39 6.38 13.08
N LYS A 180 3.96 6.61 14.26
CA LYS A 180 5.42 6.66 14.48
C LYS A 180 6.18 5.37 14.12
N ASN A 181 5.48 4.24 14.02
CA ASN A 181 6.08 2.97 13.66
C ASN A 181 6.22 2.82 12.14
N ASP A 182 5.61 3.73 11.38
CA ASP A 182 5.62 3.68 9.93
C ASP A 182 6.81 4.39 9.27
N ASP A 183 7.21 3.83 8.14
CA ASP A 183 8.17 4.43 7.24
C ASP A 183 7.73 5.85 6.84
N TYR A 184 8.65 6.80 6.96
CA TYR A 184 8.48 8.22 6.60
C TYR A 184 7.46 9.00 7.43
N PHE A 185 6.87 8.45 8.50
CA PHE A 185 5.98 9.24 9.37
C PHE A 185 6.68 10.46 9.96
N ASP A 186 7.97 10.33 10.31
CA ASP A 186 8.82 11.42 10.79
C ASP A 186 9.08 12.52 9.73
N LYS A 187 8.83 12.22 8.45
CA LYS A 187 8.95 13.13 7.31
C LYS A 187 7.63 13.79 6.92
N LEU A 188 6.50 13.30 7.44
CA LEU A 188 5.20 13.93 7.21
C LEU A 188 5.10 15.22 8.01
N LYS A 189 4.73 16.30 7.31
CA LYS A 189 4.55 17.62 7.88
C LYS A 189 3.22 18.21 7.45
N ILE A 190 2.71 19.10 8.28
CA ILE A 190 1.53 19.89 7.96
C ILE A 190 1.92 21.32 7.61
N ARG A 191 1.14 21.94 6.75
CA ARG A 191 1.19 23.36 6.42
C ARG A 191 -0.18 23.98 6.68
N ALA A 192 -0.19 25.06 7.44
CA ALA A 192 -1.39 25.85 7.75
C ALA A 192 -1.02 27.33 7.81
N TYR A 193 -2.01 28.17 8.11
CA TYR A 193 -1.82 29.61 8.29
C TYR A 193 -2.41 30.06 9.62
N ASP A 194 -1.80 31.07 10.24
CA ASP A 194 -2.40 31.76 11.39
C ASP A 194 -3.48 32.75 10.95
N LYS A 195 -4.12 33.41 11.93
CA LYS A 195 -5.14 34.45 11.70
C LYS A 195 -4.64 35.66 10.90
N ASP A 196 -3.33 35.90 10.90
CA ASP A 196 -2.68 37.05 10.26
C ASP A 196 -2.16 36.66 8.85
N GLY A 197 -2.35 35.40 8.45
CA GLY A 197 -1.95 34.86 7.15
C GLY A 197 -0.51 34.39 7.08
N ASN A 198 0.20 34.28 8.21
CA ASN A 198 1.56 33.74 8.24
C ASN A 198 1.54 32.21 8.16
N GLU A 199 2.45 31.65 7.37
CA GLU A 199 2.57 30.19 7.22
C GLU A 199 3.11 29.54 8.48
N ILE A 200 2.47 28.44 8.88
CA ILE A 200 2.87 27.55 9.98
C ILE A 200 3.20 26.19 9.37
N ILE A 201 4.41 25.70 9.65
CA ILE A 201 4.83 24.33 9.31
C ILE A 201 5.16 23.58 10.60
N LYS A 202 4.59 22.38 10.74
CA LYS A 202 4.80 21.50 11.90
C LYS A 202 4.97 20.05 11.46
N LYS A 203 5.66 19.24 12.24
CA LYS A 203 5.65 17.78 12.04
C LYS A 203 4.25 17.25 12.29
N LEU A 204 3.83 16.22 11.53
CA LEU A 204 2.53 15.59 11.73
C LEU A 204 2.41 15.01 13.16
N SER A 205 3.49 14.42 13.66
CA SER A 205 3.58 13.85 15.01
C SER A 205 3.43 14.86 16.15
N GLU A 206 3.53 16.16 15.88
CA GLU A 206 3.29 17.22 16.89
C GLU A 206 1.79 17.57 17.01
N VAL A 207 0.98 17.18 16.03
CA VAL A 207 -0.43 17.60 15.91
C VAL A 207 -1.41 16.44 15.98
N VAL A 208 -0.99 15.22 15.61
CA VAL A 208 -1.75 13.97 15.71
C VAL A 208 -0.82 12.83 16.11
N ASP A 209 -1.32 11.89 16.93
CA ASP A 209 -0.55 10.69 17.32
C ASP A 209 -0.56 9.62 16.23
N SER A 210 -1.69 9.48 15.54
CA SER A 210 -1.93 8.52 14.48
C SER A 210 -3.07 9.00 13.59
N ILE A 211 -3.11 8.53 12.33
CA ILE A 211 -4.26 8.70 11.44
C ILE A 211 -4.88 7.33 11.19
N ASP A 212 -6.17 7.17 11.48
CA ASP A 212 -6.90 5.94 11.17
C ASP A 212 -7.34 5.91 9.70
N LEU A 213 -6.80 4.98 8.92
CA LEU A 213 -7.14 4.82 7.50
C LEU A 213 -8.49 4.13 7.26
N LYS A 214 -9.05 3.47 8.27
CA LYS A 214 -10.40 2.87 8.20
C LYS A 214 -11.46 3.96 8.10
N ASP A 215 -11.23 5.11 8.72
CA ASP A 215 -12.07 6.31 8.63
C ASP A 215 -12.11 6.91 7.22
N PHE A 216 -11.28 6.44 6.29
CA PHE A 216 -11.24 6.93 4.90
C PHE A 216 -12.16 6.10 4.00
N ILE A 217 -12.52 4.89 4.47
CA ILE A 217 -13.30 3.92 3.72
C ILE A 217 -14.79 4.18 3.96
N ASP A 218 -15.52 4.35 2.88
CA ASP A 218 -16.97 4.52 2.87
C ASP A 218 -17.70 3.17 2.89
N SER A 219 -18.97 3.21 3.27
CA SER A 219 -19.81 2.01 3.25
C SER A 219 -20.02 1.49 1.83
N LYS A 220 -20.17 0.16 1.70
CA LYS A 220 -20.54 -0.50 0.44
C LYS A 220 -21.79 0.08 -0.21
N SER A 221 -22.80 0.45 0.61
CA SER A 221 -24.01 1.10 0.09
C SER A 221 -23.70 2.45 -0.57
N ASN A 222 -22.86 3.26 0.04
CA ASN A 222 -22.47 4.56 -0.52
C ASN A 222 -21.58 4.40 -1.76
N ALA A 223 -20.66 3.44 -1.77
CA ALA A 223 -19.86 3.10 -2.94
C ALA A 223 -20.74 2.73 -4.15
N ILE A 224 -21.75 1.87 -3.94
CA ILE A 224 -22.72 1.50 -4.97
C ILE A 224 -23.50 2.72 -5.46
N LYS A 225 -23.98 3.60 -4.56
CA LYS A 225 -24.68 4.83 -4.95
C LYS A 225 -23.81 5.76 -5.80
N LYS A 226 -22.53 5.90 -5.48
CA LYS A 226 -21.57 6.70 -6.28
C LYS A 226 -21.38 6.12 -7.67
N LEU A 227 -21.33 4.79 -7.80
CA LEU A 227 -21.25 4.10 -9.08
C LEU A 227 -22.54 4.28 -9.90
N GLU A 228 -23.70 4.08 -9.26
CA GLU A 228 -25.03 4.28 -9.85
C GLU A 228 -25.21 5.70 -10.42
N ALA A 229 -24.73 6.72 -9.69
CA ALA A 229 -24.77 8.11 -10.14
C ALA A 229 -23.94 8.38 -11.41
N ARG A 230 -23.02 7.47 -11.78
CA ARG A 230 -22.19 7.55 -12.98
C ARG A 230 -22.57 6.50 -14.04
N LYS A 231 -23.74 5.86 -13.91
CA LYS A 231 -24.19 4.78 -14.82
C LYS A 231 -24.11 5.17 -16.30
N ASP A 232 -24.49 6.39 -16.64
CA ASP A 232 -24.53 6.88 -18.02
C ASP A 232 -23.12 7.03 -18.65
N ASN A 233 -22.05 7.05 -17.83
CA ASN A 233 -20.67 7.17 -18.31
C ASN A 233 -20.11 5.85 -18.87
N TYR A 234 -20.77 4.70 -18.65
CA TYR A 234 -20.25 3.37 -19.00
C TYR A 234 -20.50 2.98 -20.48
N GLY A 235 -21.27 3.76 -21.23
CA GLY A 235 -21.54 3.54 -22.66
C GLY A 235 -22.44 2.33 -22.98
N THR A 236 -22.38 1.26 -22.19
CA THR A 236 -23.24 0.07 -22.30
C THR A 236 -23.74 -0.39 -20.92
N ILE A 237 -24.90 -1.06 -20.92
CA ILE A 237 -25.48 -1.65 -19.70
C ILE A 237 -24.58 -2.77 -19.16
N GLU A 238 -24.03 -3.60 -20.03
CA GLU A 238 -23.14 -4.71 -19.65
C GLU A 238 -21.87 -4.22 -18.95
N ALA A 239 -21.23 -3.16 -19.44
CA ALA A 239 -20.04 -2.58 -18.81
C ALA A 239 -20.34 -2.06 -17.40
N TYR A 240 -21.51 -1.43 -17.23
CA TYR A 240 -22.00 -0.99 -15.92
C TYR A 240 -22.27 -2.17 -14.98
N GLU A 241 -22.99 -3.20 -15.45
CA GLU A 241 -23.33 -4.38 -14.65
C GLU A 241 -22.07 -5.14 -14.19
N ASN A 242 -21.09 -5.30 -15.08
CA ASN A 242 -19.79 -5.90 -14.75
C ASN A 242 -19.02 -5.07 -13.71
N SER A 243 -19.07 -3.74 -13.81
CA SER A 243 -18.44 -2.83 -12.84
C SER A 243 -19.15 -2.87 -11.49
N LEU A 244 -20.48 -2.95 -11.49
CA LEU A 244 -21.29 -3.09 -10.28
C LEU A 244 -21.03 -4.43 -9.59
N GLN A 245 -20.92 -5.52 -10.34
CA GLN A 245 -20.58 -6.83 -9.79
C GLN A 245 -19.17 -6.81 -9.19
N SER A 246 -18.19 -6.28 -9.92
CA SER A 246 -16.81 -6.12 -9.42
C SER A 246 -16.75 -5.29 -8.14
N LEU A 247 -17.52 -4.19 -8.06
CA LEU A 247 -17.59 -3.33 -6.87
C LEU A 247 -18.25 -4.06 -5.68
N LYS A 248 -19.23 -4.93 -5.95
CA LYS A 248 -19.87 -5.76 -4.92
C LYS A 248 -18.92 -6.83 -4.38
N ASP A 249 -18.05 -7.38 -5.22
CA ASP A 249 -17.14 -8.45 -4.81
C ASP A 249 -15.83 -7.88 -4.22
N TYR A 250 -15.56 -6.59 -4.42
CA TYR A 250 -14.39 -5.92 -3.87
C TYR A 250 -14.45 -5.72 -2.34
N ASN A 251 -13.40 -6.17 -1.65
CA ASN A 251 -13.15 -5.88 -0.24
C ASN A 251 -12.20 -4.66 -0.11
N PRO A 252 -12.68 -3.47 0.33
CA PRO A 252 -11.82 -2.29 0.48
C PRO A 252 -10.79 -2.42 1.59
N TYR A 253 -10.98 -3.35 2.52
CA TYR A 253 -10.07 -3.62 3.63
C TYR A 253 -8.91 -4.56 3.25
N SER A 254 -8.92 -5.15 2.05
CA SER A 254 -7.85 -6.03 1.55
C SER A 254 -6.48 -5.35 1.40
N ILE A 255 -6.45 -4.02 1.54
CA ILE A 255 -5.22 -3.25 1.61
C ILE A 255 -4.44 -3.47 2.92
N PHE A 256 -5.15 -3.75 4.01
CA PHE A 256 -4.55 -3.98 5.31
C PHE A 256 -4.07 -5.42 5.45
N LYS A 257 -3.13 -5.64 6.36
CA LYS A 257 -2.57 -6.97 6.62
C LYS A 257 -3.66 -7.94 7.10
N PRO A 258 -3.54 -9.25 6.82
CA PRO A 258 -4.59 -10.20 7.17
C PRO A 258 -4.92 -10.22 8.67
N GLU A 259 -3.95 -10.02 9.56
CA GLU A 259 -4.13 -10.06 11.01
C GLU A 259 -5.15 -9.05 11.53
N VAL A 260 -5.41 -7.96 10.80
CA VAL A 260 -6.41 -6.95 11.17
C VAL A 260 -7.78 -7.15 10.54
N ARG A 261 -7.93 -8.11 9.62
CA ARG A 261 -9.20 -8.35 8.92
C ARG A 261 -9.69 -9.80 8.96
N TYR A 262 -8.84 -10.73 9.38
CA TYR A 262 -9.17 -12.15 9.46
C TYR A 262 -9.69 -12.54 10.84
N GLU A 263 -10.49 -13.60 10.86
CA GLU A 263 -10.88 -14.31 12.06
C GLU A 263 -10.64 -15.81 11.87
N SER A 264 -10.44 -16.53 12.97
CA SER A 264 -10.39 -17.99 12.96
C SER A 264 -11.70 -18.58 12.40
N MET A 265 -11.60 -19.61 11.56
CA MET A 265 -12.78 -20.34 11.10
C MET A 265 -13.39 -21.11 12.28
N ASN A 266 -14.68 -20.85 12.54
CA ASN A 266 -15.42 -21.56 13.58
C ASN A 266 -16.01 -22.89 13.06
N GLU A 267 -16.67 -23.65 13.95
CA GLU A 267 -17.28 -24.95 13.60
C GLU A 267 -18.27 -24.88 12.42
N ASN A 268 -19.04 -23.79 12.31
CA ASN A 268 -19.96 -23.60 11.18
C ASN A 268 -19.19 -23.34 9.88
N ASP A 269 -18.13 -22.54 9.92
CA ASP A 269 -17.28 -22.27 8.76
C ASP A 269 -16.65 -23.57 8.24
N ILE A 270 -16.13 -24.40 9.14
CA ILE A 270 -15.56 -25.71 8.78
C ILE A 270 -16.64 -26.66 8.25
N LYS A 271 -17.85 -26.63 8.81
CA LYS A 271 -18.97 -27.42 8.31
C LYS A 271 -19.38 -27.01 6.90
N GLU A 272 -19.41 -25.73 6.59
CA GLU A 272 -19.67 -25.22 5.23
C GLU A 272 -18.56 -25.62 4.27
N LEU A 273 -17.29 -25.46 4.67
CA LEU A 273 -16.13 -25.88 3.88
C LEU A 273 -16.17 -27.38 3.57
N SER A 274 -16.58 -28.20 4.55
CA SER A 274 -16.67 -29.66 4.40
C SER A 274 -17.70 -30.12 3.37
N LYS A 275 -18.69 -29.28 3.01
CA LYS A 275 -19.66 -29.61 1.95
C LYS A 275 -19.04 -29.66 0.55
N LEU A 276 -17.86 -29.05 0.38
CA LEU A 276 -17.12 -29.03 -0.87
C LEU A 276 -16.15 -30.22 -0.99
N ALA A 277 -16.01 -31.02 0.07
CA ALA A 277 -15.06 -32.12 0.12
C ALA A 277 -15.63 -33.40 -0.50
N ASP A 278 -14.76 -34.18 -1.13
CA ASP A 278 -15.05 -35.55 -1.56
C ASP A 278 -15.03 -36.55 -0.39
N GLU A 279 -15.24 -37.83 -0.69
CA GLU A 279 -15.27 -38.91 0.30
C GLU A 279 -13.95 -39.08 1.08
N ASP A 280 -12.82 -38.66 0.50
CA ASP A 280 -11.48 -38.72 1.10
C ASP A 280 -11.11 -37.43 1.87
N GLY A 281 -12.02 -36.46 1.89
CA GLY A 281 -11.90 -35.18 2.56
C GLY A 281 -11.20 -34.11 1.72
N TRP A 282 -10.96 -34.34 0.43
CA TRP A 282 -10.29 -33.39 -0.46
C TRP A 282 -11.26 -32.42 -1.10
N ILE A 283 -10.85 -31.17 -1.16
CA ILE A 283 -11.53 -30.07 -1.82
C ILE A 283 -10.61 -29.61 -2.96
N ASP A 284 -11.02 -29.83 -4.20
CA ASP A 284 -10.33 -29.30 -5.38
C ASP A 284 -10.70 -27.84 -5.59
N ILE A 285 -9.70 -26.95 -5.54
CA ILE A 285 -9.88 -25.50 -5.70
C ILE A 285 -10.27 -25.15 -7.13
N ASN A 286 -9.72 -25.84 -8.13
CA ASN A 286 -9.94 -25.52 -9.55
C ASN A 286 -11.36 -25.87 -10.00
N SER A 287 -11.90 -26.98 -9.49
CA SER A 287 -13.28 -27.40 -9.77
C SER A 287 -14.32 -26.58 -8.99
N ASN A 288 -13.90 -25.82 -7.97
CA ASN A 288 -14.76 -25.03 -7.10
C ASN A 288 -14.47 -23.53 -7.17
N LEU A 289 -13.90 -23.03 -8.28
CA LEU A 289 -13.52 -21.61 -8.44
C LEU A 289 -14.65 -20.64 -8.07
N GLY A 290 -15.91 -20.94 -8.39
CA GLY A 290 -17.05 -20.09 -8.01
C GLY A 290 -17.37 -20.10 -6.50
N ALA A 291 -17.24 -21.24 -5.83
CA ALA A 291 -17.42 -21.36 -4.38
C ALA A 291 -16.23 -20.75 -3.62
N PHE A 292 -15.02 -20.93 -4.17
CA PHE A 292 -13.80 -20.30 -3.65
C PHE A 292 -13.71 -18.81 -3.97
N ASN A 293 -14.34 -18.33 -5.05
CA ASN A 293 -14.57 -16.90 -5.30
C ASN A 293 -15.40 -16.26 -4.18
N GLY A 294 -16.29 -17.02 -3.54
CA GLY A 294 -17.00 -16.61 -2.31
C GLY A 294 -16.22 -16.86 -1.00
N LEU A 295 -15.18 -17.70 -1.02
CA LEU A 295 -14.28 -18.02 0.10
C LEU A 295 -12.90 -17.32 -0.02
N LEU A 296 -12.74 -16.30 -0.88
CA LEU A 296 -11.46 -15.68 -1.32
C LEU A 296 -10.54 -15.11 -0.24
N GLY A 297 -10.85 -15.30 1.03
CA GLY A 297 -9.99 -14.91 2.11
C GLY A 297 -9.65 -16.07 3.01
N ILE A 298 -9.12 -17.19 2.51
CA ILE A 298 -8.54 -18.20 3.41
C ILE A 298 -7.08 -17.86 3.67
N ALA A 299 -6.67 -17.92 4.93
CA ALA A 299 -5.26 -17.82 5.32
C ALA A 299 -4.89 -18.93 6.32
N TYR A 300 -3.59 -19.14 6.48
CA TYR A 300 -3.05 -19.98 7.54
C TYR A 300 -1.94 -19.22 8.29
N ALA A 301 -1.69 -19.60 9.54
CA ALA A 301 -0.59 -19.02 10.29
C ALA A 301 0.75 -19.64 9.87
N LYS A 302 1.72 -18.79 9.56
CA LYS A 302 3.01 -19.14 8.99
C LYS A 302 4.13 -18.42 9.73
N GLN A 303 5.22 -19.15 9.98
CA GLN A 303 6.38 -18.59 10.64
C GLN A 303 7.29 -17.88 9.63
N GLY A 304 7.75 -16.68 9.98
CA GLY A 304 8.71 -15.91 9.21
C GLY A 304 10.17 -16.22 9.50
N VAL A 305 11.07 -15.59 8.73
CA VAL A 305 12.54 -15.71 8.92
C VAL A 305 12.99 -15.12 10.27
N ASP A 306 12.20 -14.24 10.86
CA ASP A 306 12.37 -13.70 12.20
C ASP A 306 11.82 -14.59 13.32
N GLY A 307 11.15 -15.70 12.99
CA GLY A 307 10.51 -16.58 13.95
C GLY A 307 9.11 -16.15 14.38
N SER A 308 8.66 -14.95 13.98
CA SER A 308 7.32 -14.45 14.25
C SER A 308 6.28 -15.14 13.36
N TYR A 309 5.06 -15.32 13.88
CA TYR A 309 3.94 -15.84 13.12
C TYR A 309 3.10 -14.73 12.50
N ARG A 310 2.74 -14.91 11.24
CA ARG A 310 1.86 -14.05 10.43
C ARG A 310 0.86 -14.89 9.64
N LEU A 311 -0.23 -14.29 9.20
CA LEU A 311 -1.21 -14.93 8.35
C LEU A 311 -0.75 -14.85 6.89
N GLU A 312 -0.68 -16.00 6.24
CA GLU A 312 -0.41 -16.16 4.82
C GLU A 312 -1.72 -16.36 4.08
N GLU A 313 -2.09 -15.42 3.22
CA GLU A 313 -3.27 -15.53 2.36
C GLU A 313 -3.04 -16.54 1.25
N LEU A 314 -3.96 -17.48 1.12
CA LEU A 314 -3.89 -18.48 0.07
C LEU A 314 -4.39 -17.89 -1.26
N SER A 315 -3.53 -17.93 -2.28
CA SER A 315 -3.88 -17.53 -3.64
C SER A 315 -4.25 -18.75 -4.49
N SER A 316 -5.27 -18.61 -5.33
CA SER A 316 -5.57 -19.57 -6.41
C SER A 316 -4.80 -19.25 -7.71
N TYR A 317 -4.19 -18.06 -7.78
CA TYR A 317 -3.40 -17.61 -8.92
C TYR A 317 -1.91 -17.78 -8.65
N PRO A 318 -1.16 -18.44 -9.55
CA PRO A 318 0.26 -18.60 -9.36
C PRO A 318 0.99 -17.28 -9.63
N HIS A 319 1.77 -16.86 -8.64
CA HIS A 319 2.84 -15.89 -8.81
C HIS A 319 4.15 -16.69 -8.86
N THR A 320 4.94 -16.54 -9.92
CA THR A 320 6.02 -17.52 -10.12
C THR A 320 7.14 -17.39 -9.10
N THR A 321 7.33 -16.23 -8.44
CA THR A 321 8.28 -16.01 -7.33
C THR A 321 7.98 -14.74 -6.53
N ASN A 322 8.67 -14.58 -5.40
CA ASN A 322 8.58 -13.41 -4.52
C ASN A 322 9.36 -12.17 -4.98
N PHE A 323 10.44 -12.36 -5.74
CA PHE A 323 11.36 -11.29 -6.12
C PHE A 323 11.26 -11.04 -7.64
N GLY A 324 11.00 -9.79 -7.99
CA GLY A 324 10.89 -9.29 -9.35
C GLY A 324 12.22 -8.74 -9.87
N PHE A 325 12.30 -8.59 -11.19
CA PHE A 325 13.43 -8.04 -11.96
C PHE A 325 14.78 -8.80 -11.92
N ASN A 326 14.81 -9.87 -12.71
CA ASN A 326 15.66 -9.99 -13.89
C ASN A 326 15.22 -11.29 -14.58
N ASN A 327 14.04 -11.25 -15.21
CA ASN A 327 13.85 -12.20 -16.31
C ASN A 327 14.92 -11.82 -17.34
N VAL A 328 15.72 -12.78 -17.79
CA VAL A 328 16.54 -12.55 -18.97
C VAL A 328 15.56 -12.41 -20.13
N PHE A 329 15.27 -11.17 -20.51
CA PHE A 329 14.58 -10.87 -21.76
C PHE A 329 15.53 -11.28 -22.87
N ASP A 330 15.23 -12.40 -23.51
CA ASP A 330 15.95 -12.79 -24.71
C ASP A 330 15.55 -11.80 -25.81
N THR A 331 16.47 -10.91 -26.15
CA THR A 331 16.26 -9.87 -27.17
C THR A 331 16.02 -10.44 -28.57
N THR A 332 16.38 -11.70 -28.79
CA THR A 332 16.27 -12.40 -30.07
C THR A 332 14.91 -13.06 -30.21
N THR A 333 14.36 -13.66 -29.14
CA THR A 333 13.08 -14.38 -29.20
C THR A 333 11.89 -13.60 -28.65
N LYS A 334 12.13 -12.51 -27.91
CA LYS A 334 11.12 -11.70 -27.21
C LYS A 334 10.25 -12.50 -26.23
N GLU A 335 10.79 -13.57 -25.65
CA GLU A 335 10.10 -14.42 -24.69
C GLU A 335 10.73 -14.33 -23.29
N TYR A 336 9.91 -14.57 -22.27
CA TYR A 336 10.35 -14.74 -20.88
C TYR A 336 10.59 -16.23 -20.61
N TYR A 337 11.83 -16.65 -20.39
CA TYR A 337 12.15 -18.06 -20.19
C TYR A 337 12.17 -18.50 -18.71
N TRP A 338 11.46 -19.60 -18.45
CA TRP A 338 11.67 -20.49 -17.30
C TRP A 338 13.04 -21.14 -17.45
N ARG A 339 13.95 -20.96 -16.48
CA ARG A 339 15.26 -21.64 -16.58
C ARG A 339 15.28 -23.07 -16.08
N ASP A 340 14.34 -23.52 -15.26
CA ASP A 340 14.50 -24.83 -14.62
C ASP A 340 13.35 -25.78 -14.89
N SER A 341 13.68 -26.86 -15.61
CA SER A 341 12.89 -28.07 -15.81
C SER A 341 12.87 -29.00 -14.56
N ASP A 342 13.21 -28.47 -13.37
CA ASP A 342 13.50 -29.27 -12.19
C ASP A 342 12.33 -29.27 -11.17
N LYS A 343 12.06 -30.44 -10.58
CA LYS A 343 11.00 -30.64 -9.56
C LYS A 343 11.36 -30.04 -8.19
N ASN A 344 12.61 -29.61 -8.00
CA ASN A 344 13.09 -28.84 -6.85
C ASN A 344 13.11 -27.32 -7.12
N SER A 345 12.28 -26.87 -8.07
CA SER A 345 12.28 -25.51 -8.61
C SER A 345 11.95 -24.44 -7.57
N TYR A 346 10.97 -24.65 -6.68
CA TYR A 346 10.47 -23.57 -5.83
C TYR A 346 11.57 -22.95 -4.96
N GLN A 347 12.21 -23.73 -4.09
CA GLN A 347 13.24 -23.21 -3.18
C GLN A 347 14.48 -22.67 -3.91
N ASN A 348 14.91 -23.31 -5.00
CA ASN A 348 16.08 -22.88 -5.76
C ASN A 348 15.79 -21.59 -6.56
N GLN A 349 14.56 -21.40 -7.04
CA GLN A 349 14.13 -20.16 -7.68
C GLN A 349 14.08 -19.01 -6.67
N GLN A 350 13.45 -19.24 -5.51
CA GLN A 350 13.38 -18.22 -4.45
C GLN A 350 14.79 -17.81 -4.00
N TYR A 351 15.70 -18.78 -3.83
CA TYR A 351 17.11 -18.53 -3.52
C TYR A 351 17.82 -17.71 -4.59
N THR A 352 17.75 -18.15 -5.85
CA THR A 352 18.48 -17.51 -6.97
C THR A 352 18.02 -16.06 -7.14
N ARG A 353 16.71 -15.81 -7.07
CA ARG A 353 16.19 -14.45 -7.20
C ARG A 353 16.49 -13.57 -6.00
N PHE A 354 16.46 -14.13 -4.80
CA PHE A 354 16.91 -13.40 -3.61
C PHE A 354 18.38 -12.97 -3.75
N MET A 355 19.25 -13.86 -4.23
CA MET A 355 20.66 -13.54 -4.43
C MET A 355 20.88 -12.46 -5.49
N ASN A 356 20.08 -12.43 -6.56
CA ASN A 356 20.13 -11.35 -7.55
C ASN A 356 19.72 -10.02 -6.92
N LEU A 357 18.57 -9.99 -6.23
CA LEU A 357 18.09 -8.81 -5.50
C LEU A 357 19.13 -8.30 -4.50
N TYR A 358 19.76 -9.19 -3.74
CA TYR A 358 20.85 -8.85 -2.82
C TYR A 358 22.02 -8.18 -3.54
N ASN A 359 22.53 -8.80 -4.62
CA ASN A 359 23.67 -8.28 -5.36
C ASN A 359 23.37 -6.92 -6.02
N ASP A 360 22.17 -6.78 -6.58
CA ASP A 360 21.72 -5.53 -7.22
C ASP A 360 21.64 -4.40 -6.18
N TYR A 361 21.09 -4.67 -4.99
CA TYR A 361 21.07 -3.67 -3.91
C TYR A 361 22.47 -3.27 -3.46
N MET A 362 23.36 -4.23 -3.24
CA MET A 362 24.74 -3.96 -2.80
C MET A 362 25.53 -3.18 -3.86
N SER A 363 25.27 -3.44 -5.15
CA SER A 363 25.86 -2.69 -6.26
C SER A 363 25.35 -1.25 -6.29
N GLU A 364 24.03 -1.04 -6.21
CA GLU A 364 23.43 0.30 -6.16
C GLU A 364 23.92 1.10 -4.93
N LEU A 365 23.99 0.45 -3.77
CA LEU A 365 24.48 1.04 -2.53
C LEU A 365 25.93 1.51 -2.69
N LYS A 366 26.80 0.66 -3.24
CA LYS A 366 28.20 1.01 -3.49
C LYS A 366 28.31 2.19 -4.46
N ASN A 367 27.55 2.17 -5.56
CA ASN A 367 27.57 3.24 -6.55
C ASN A 367 27.09 4.59 -5.97
N ARG A 368 26.04 4.55 -5.14
CA ARG A 368 25.56 5.70 -4.39
C ARG A 368 26.65 6.26 -3.48
N ASP A 369 27.25 5.40 -2.67
CA ASP A 369 28.26 5.81 -1.70
C ASP A 369 29.50 6.38 -2.41
N ASP A 370 29.95 5.77 -3.51
CA ASP A 370 31.03 6.29 -4.36
C ASP A 370 30.68 7.70 -4.88
N TYR A 371 29.45 7.94 -5.33
CA TYR A 371 28.99 9.25 -5.81
C TYR A 371 28.90 10.30 -4.70
N ILE A 372 28.29 9.94 -3.56
CA ILE A 372 28.11 10.84 -2.41
C ILE A 372 29.48 11.19 -1.78
N ASN A 373 30.46 10.27 -1.81
CA ASN A 373 31.78 10.49 -1.24
C ASN A 373 32.58 11.64 -1.89
N GLU A 374 32.17 12.09 -3.07
CA GLU A 374 32.81 13.19 -3.82
C GLU A 374 32.41 14.60 -3.33
N PHE A 375 31.44 14.72 -2.42
CA PHE A 375 30.95 16.00 -1.91
C PHE A 375 31.62 16.44 -0.59
N ASP A 376 31.28 17.63 -0.10
CA ASP A 376 31.61 18.08 1.25
C ASP A 376 30.72 17.41 2.32
N ASP A 377 31.12 17.51 3.59
CA ASP A 377 30.44 16.83 4.71
C ASP A 377 28.99 17.30 4.92
N GLU A 378 28.67 18.58 4.64
CA GLU A 378 27.31 19.12 4.78
C GLU A 378 26.39 18.52 3.71
N THR A 379 26.84 18.51 2.46
CA THR A 379 26.11 17.90 1.34
C THR A 379 25.96 16.40 1.54
N LYS A 380 27.00 15.70 2.00
CA LYS A 380 26.90 14.26 2.34
C LYS A 380 25.82 14.00 3.39
N ALA A 381 25.81 14.75 4.48
CA ALA A 381 24.84 14.57 5.55
C ALA A 381 23.39 14.76 5.06
N ARG A 382 23.18 15.69 4.12
CA ARG A 382 21.87 15.95 3.51
C ARG A 382 21.38 14.82 2.61
N TYR A 383 22.26 14.22 1.80
CA TYR A 383 21.87 13.26 0.76
C TYR A 383 22.23 11.80 1.06
N GLN A 384 22.87 11.48 2.21
CA GLN A 384 23.28 10.11 2.58
C GLN A 384 22.17 9.04 2.48
N ASN A 385 20.90 9.44 2.64
CA ASN A 385 19.75 8.54 2.62
C ASN A 385 18.96 8.56 1.30
N VAL A 386 19.44 9.27 0.28
CA VAL A 386 18.81 9.29 -1.04
C VAL A 386 18.89 7.88 -1.65
N LYS A 387 17.81 7.45 -2.30
CA LYS A 387 17.70 6.11 -2.89
C LYS A 387 17.33 6.22 -4.37
N SER A 388 17.88 5.32 -5.18
CA SER A 388 17.44 5.14 -6.55
C SER A 388 16.10 4.39 -6.57
N SER A 389 15.38 4.45 -7.69
CA SER A 389 14.13 3.70 -7.82
C SER A 389 14.35 2.20 -7.72
N VAL A 390 15.51 1.71 -8.17
CA VAL A 390 15.89 0.29 -8.08
C VAL A 390 16.04 -0.11 -6.61
N MET A 391 16.76 0.69 -5.82
CA MET A 391 16.86 0.46 -4.38
C MET A 391 15.47 0.40 -3.74
N LEU A 392 14.61 1.39 -3.98
CA LEU A 392 13.26 1.43 -3.40
C LEU A 392 12.38 0.25 -3.83
N SER A 393 12.51 -0.20 -5.08
CA SER A 393 11.81 -1.40 -5.56
C SER A 393 12.29 -2.65 -4.84
N ILE A 394 13.61 -2.82 -4.71
CA ILE A 394 14.22 -3.94 -4.01
C ILE A 394 13.79 -3.98 -2.54
N GLU A 395 13.85 -2.83 -1.85
CA GLU A 395 13.46 -2.74 -0.44
C GLU A 395 12.03 -3.22 -0.23
N ARG A 396 11.15 -2.82 -1.14
CA ARG A 396 9.75 -3.23 -1.10
C ARG A 396 9.54 -4.70 -1.42
N GLU A 397 10.17 -5.22 -2.46
CA GLU A 397 10.07 -6.64 -2.81
C GLU A 397 10.58 -7.51 -1.67
N PHE A 398 11.68 -7.11 -1.05
CA PHE A 398 12.19 -7.72 0.16
C PHE A 398 11.15 -7.71 1.29
N SER A 399 10.60 -6.54 1.65
CA SER A 399 9.63 -6.46 2.74
C SER A 399 8.36 -7.24 2.44
N SER A 400 7.87 -7.20 1.20
CA SER A 400 6.67 -7.95 0.78
C SER A 400 6.89 -9.47 0.80
N ALA A 401 8.09 -9.93 0.45
CA ALA A 401 8.43 -11.35 0.41
C ALA A 401 8.73 -11.92 1.80
N THR A 402 9.41 -11.14 2.63
CA THR A 402 9.97 -11.60 3.91
C THR A 402 9.12 -11.19 5.10
N GLY A 403 8.20 -10.22 4.93
CA GLY A 403 7.46 -9.58 6.00
C GLY A 403 8.35 -8.85 7.02
N LEU A 404 9.60 -8.54 6.69
CA LEU A 404 10.54 -7.81 7.54
C LEU A 404 10.72 -6.39 7.02
N ASN A 405 10.91 -5.42 7.93
CA ASN A 405 11.35 -4.09 7.53
C ASN A 405 12.73 -4.18 6.86
N PHE A 406 12.91 -3.43 5.77
CA PHE A 406 14.17 -3.47 5.05
C PHE A 406 15.28 -2.80 5.85
N THR A 407 16.30 -3.59 6.19
CA THR A 407 17.58 -3.12 6.73
C THR A 407 18.69 -3.98 6.15
N LEU A 408 19.93 -3.48 6.12
CA LEU A 408 21.08 -4.29 5.69
C LEU A 408 21.27 -5.53 6.59
N GLU A 409 20.95 -5.41 7.88
CA GLU A 409 20.96 -6.54 8.82
C GLU A 409 19.92 -7.60 8.45
N ASN A 410 18.67 -7.20 8.19
CA ASN A 410 17.62 -8.13 7.78
C ASN A 410 17.90 -8.73 6.40
N LEU A 411 18.44 -7.95 5.46
CA LEU A 411 18.88 -8.44 4.15
C LEU A 411 19.94 -9.52 4.31
N GLN A 412 20.96 -9.29 5.15
CA GLN A 412 21.99 -10.29 5.45
C GLN A 412 21.42 -11.52 6.17
N LYS A 413 20.53 -11.34 7.14
CA LYS A 413 19.87 -12.43 7.88
C LYS A 413 19.13 -13.39 6.95
N VAL A 414 18.41 -12.87 5.96
CA VAL A 414 17.69 -13.69 4.97
C VAL A 414 18.69 -14.42 4.07
N LYS A 415 19.78 -13.77 3.66
CA LYS A 415 20.87 -14.40 2.91
C LYS A 415 21.46 -15.59 3.67
N ASP A 416 21.86 -15.39 4.91
CA ASP A 416 22.47 -16.41 5.75
C ASP A 416 21.49 -17.57 6.03
N SER A 417 20.19 -17.27 6.18
CA SER A 417 19.15 -18.29 6.34
C SER A 417 19.04 -19.18 5.10
N PHE A 418 19.05 -18.57 3.92
CA PHE A 418 19.05 -19.27 2.64
C PHE A 418 20.30 -20.14 2.44
N GLU A 419 21.47 -19.66 2.84
CA GLU A 419 22.73 -20.42 2.78
C GLU A 419 22.73 -21.61 3.75
N LYS A 420 22.04 -21.48 4.88
CA LYS A 420 21.88 -22.56 5.88
C LYS A 420 20.88 -23.63 5.45
N ASP A 421 19.68 -23.22 5.03
CA ASP A 421 18.61 -24.12 4.61
C ASP A 421 17.67 -23.42 3.61
N ARG A 422 17.86 -23.73 2.32
CA ARG A 422 17.06 -23.14 1.24
C ARG A 422 15.60 -23.54 1.30
N ALA A 423 15.30 -24.80 1.62
CA ALA A 423 13.94 -25.31 1.60
C ALA A 423 13.13 -24.69 2.74
N ASN A 424 13.69 -24.67 3.95
CA ASN A 424 13.04 -24.04 5.09
C ASN A 424 12.88 -22.53 4.89
N THR A 425 13.92 -21.84 4.41
CA THR A 425 13.85 -20.38 4.18
C THR A 425 12.83 -20.02 3.11
N ALA A 426 12.76 -20.76 2.00
CA ALA A 426 11.75 -20.55 0.96
C ALA A 426 10.31 -20.73 1.49
N ASN A 427 10.11 -21.64 2.46
CA ASN A 427 8.83 -21.84 3.13
C ASN A 427 8.50 -20.76 4.17
N MET A 428 9.46 -19.92 4.58
CA MET A 428 9.25 -18.79 5.52
C MET A 428 8.93 -17.47 4.79
N LEU A 429 9.25 -17.39 3.50
CA LEU A 429 8.85 -16.27 2.63
C LEU A 429 7.39 -16.41 2.22
N LYS A 430 6.76 -15.31 1.80
CA LYS A 430 5.38 -15.28 1.27
C LYS A 430 5.13 -16.38 0.22
N ASP A 431 3.96 -17.00 0.25
CA ASP A 431 3.63 -18.03 -0.74
C ASP A 431 3.39 -17.40 -2.11
N THR A 432 4.00 -17.98 -3.14
CA THR A 432 3.82 -17.52 -4.53
C THR A 432 3.17 -18.61 -5.39
N ASP A 433 3.32 -19.87 -5.00
CA ASP A 433 2.61 -20.98 -5.58
C ASP A 433 1.10 -20.92 -5.28
N ALA A 434 0.31 -21.42 -6.22
CA ALA A 434 -1.15 -21.42 -6.10
C ALA A 434 -1.61 -22.62 -5.28
N LEU A 435 -2.57 -22.40 -4.38
CA LEU A 435 -3.31 -23.47 -3.74
C LEU A 435 -4.14 -24.22 -4.80
N THR A 436 -4.01 -25.55 -4.79
CA THR A 436 -4.72 -26.45 -5.72
C THR A 436 -5.73 -27.34 -5.02
N ALA A 437 -5.47 -27.72 -3.76
CA ALA A 437 -6.41 -28.52 -2.99
C ALA A 437 -6.24 -28.31 -1.47
N ILE A 438 -7.33 -28.54 -0.73
CA ILE A 438 -7.36 -28.60 0.74
C ILE A 438 -7.90 -29.96 1.14
N ARG A 439 -7.25 -30.67 2.07
CA ARG A 439 -7.81 -31.86 2.70
C ARG A 439 -8.23 -31.56 4.13
N ILE A 440 -9.45 -31.91 4.50
CA ILE A 440 -9.89 -31.93 5.90
C ILE A 440 -9.53 -33.30 6.47
N ASN A 441 -8.53 -33.33 7.36
CA ASN A 441 -8.03 -34.58 7.93
C ASN A 441 -8.94 -35.06 9.07
N LYS A 442 -8.98 -36.39 9.29
CA LYS A 442 -9.79 -37.01 10.36
C LYS A 442 -9.46 -36.52 11.77
N ASN A 443 -8.24 -36.00 11.99
CA ASN A 443 -7.79 -35.44 13.26
C ASN A 443 -8.14 -33.94 13.43
N GLY A 444 -8.87 -33.33 12.48
CA GLY A 444 -9.27 -31.92 12.50
C GLY A 444 -8.24 -30.96 11.93
N THR A 445 -7.07 -31.43 11.48
CA THR A 445 -6.07 -30.60 10.77
C THR A 445 -6.40 -30.46 9.29
N PHE A 446 -5.70 -29.57 8.60
CA PHE A 446 -5.86 -29.35 7.16
C PHE A 446 -4.55 -29.62 6.43
N THR A 447 -4.61 -30.36 5.32
CA THR A 447 -3.48 -30.46 4.39
C THR A 447 -3.70 -29.51 3.23
N LEU A 448 -2.78 -28.58 3.00
CA LEU A 448 -2.81 -27.64 1.89
C LEU A 448 -1.84 -28.12 0.81
N LYS A 449 -2.32 -28.20 -0.43
CA LYS A 449 -1.54 -28.65 -1.58
C LYS A 449 -1.39 -27.54 -2.61
N PHE A 450 -0.16 -27.29 -3.04
CA PHE A 450 0.16 -26.23 -3.99
C PHE A 450 0.53 -26.77 -5.37
N ASN A 451 0.40 -25.94 -6.40
CA ASN A 451 0.76 -26.29 -7.78
C ASN A 451 2.27 -26.54 -7.97
N SER A 452 3.10 -26.07 -7.04
CA SER A 452 4.53 -26.40 -6.93
C SER A 452 4.78 -27.87 -6.55
N GLY A 453 3.74 -28.59 -6.09
CA GLY A 453 3.86 -29.93 -5.51
C GLY A 453 4.11 -29.93 -4.00
N ARG A 454 4.28 -28.75 -3.37
CA ARG A 454 4.41 -28.62 -1.92
C ARG A 454 3.11 -29.00 -1.23
N GLU A 455 3.23 -29.72 -0.12
CA GLU A 455 2.13 -30.03 0.78
C GLU A 455 2.51 -29.61 2.21
N ILE A 456 1.62 -28.89 2.89
CA ILE A 456 1.80 -28.47 4.29
C ILE A 456 0.60 -28.86 5.12
N ILE A 457 0.83 -29.21 6.39
CA ILE A 457 -0.23 -29.52 7.34
C ILE A 457 -0.36 -28.34 8.31
N VAL A 458 -1.58 -27.81 8.44
CA VAL A 458 -1.89 -26.70 9.34
C VAL A 458 -2.99 -27.11 10.30
N ASN A 459 -2.95 -26.58 11.52
CA ASN A 459 -3.94 -26.90 12.55
C ASN A 459 -5.25 -26.12 12.37
N GLU A 460 -5.20 -24.98 11.68
CA GLU A 460 -6.30 -24.05 11.62
C GLU A 460 -6.24 -23.21 10.35
N LEU A 461 -7.43 -22.84 9.88
CA LEU A 461 -7.63 -21.90 8.78
C LEU A 461 -8.33 -20.65 9.32
N TYR A 462 -8.00 -19.53 8.70
CA TYR A 462 -8.55 -18.22 9.00
C TYR A 462 -9.33 -17.74 7.79
N LYS A 463 -10.39 -16.95 8.03
CA LYS A 463 -11.19 -16.34 6.98
C LYS A 463 -11.16 -14.82 7.05
N ASP A 464 -11.11 -14.14 5.91
CA ASP A 464 -11.35 -12.70 5.82
C ASP A 464 -12.79 -12.39 6.26
N SER A 465 -12.94 -11.44 7.17
CA SER A 465 -14.23 -11.05 7.73
C SER A 465 -14.98 -10.01 6.89
N GLY A 466 -14.33 -9.45 5.86
CA GLY A 466 -14.87 -8.36 5.03
C GLY A 466 -14.88 -7.00 5.72
N LYS A 467 -14.18 -6.87 6.85
CA LYS A 467 -14.03 -5.66 7.68
C LYS A 467 -12.62 -5.62 8.29
N ALA A 468 -12.17 -4.43 8.68
CA ALA A 468 -10.97 -4.25 9.49
C ALA A 468 -11.33 -4.01 10.96
N PHE A 469 -10.47 -4.47 11.87
CA PHE A 469 -10.63 -4.33 13.31
C PHE A 469 -9.60 -3.35 13.89
N ASP A 470 -9.94 -2.73 15.02
CA ASP A 470 -9.02 -1.88 15.81
C ASP A 470 -8.04 -2.71 16.66
N VAL A 471 -7.88 -3.99 16.32
CA VAL A 471 -6.96 -4.93 16.94
C VAL A 471 -6.44 -5.89 15.88
N GLU A 472 -5.24 -6.41 16.08
CA GLU A 472 -4.68 -7.49 15.29
C GLU A 472 -4.71 -8.82 16.04
N LEU A 473 -4.81 -9.93 15.31
CA LEU A 473 -4.59 -11.26 15.85
C LEU A 473 -3.14 -11.41 16.35
N ASN A 474 -2.95 -11.71 17.62
CA ASN A 474 -1.63 -12.05 18.14
C ASN A 474 -1.33 -13.54 17.91
N LEU A 475 -0.86 -13.85 16.71
CA LEU A 475 -0.54 -15.23 16.33
C LEU A 475 0.62 -15.80 17.16
N ASN A 476 1.60 -14.98 17.56
CA ASN A 476 2.73 -15.44 18.38
C ASN A 476 2.24 -16.04 19.70
N ALA A 477 1.26 -15.44 20.36
CA ALA A 477 0.65 -16.01 21.56
C ALA A 477 0.08 -17.42 21.33
N LYS A 478 -0.42 -17.70 20.12
CA LYS A 478 -0.97 -19.01 19.77
C LYS A 478 0.07 -20.10 19.63
N PHE A 479 1.32 -19.76 19.28
CA PHE A 479 2.41 -20.73 19.14
C PHE A 479 3.37 -20.73 20.34
N ALA A 480 3.31 -19.70 21.17
CA ALA A 480 4.07 -19.59 22.41
C ALA A 480 3.79 -20.75 23.39
N THR A 481 4.83 -21.08 24.14
CA THR A 481 4.79 -21.90 25.35
C THR A 481 4.09 -21.16 26.48
N GLN A 482 3.65 -21.88 27.51
CA GLN A 482 3.06 -21.23 28.67
C GLN A 482 4.05 -20.30 29.40
N ILE A 483 5.35 -20.57 29.35
CA ILE A 483 6.36 -19.71 29.97
C ILE A 483 6.42 -18.37 29.22
N GLU A 484 6.61 -18.41 27.90
CA GLU A 484 6.64 -17.22 27.03
C GLU A 484 5.35 -16.39 27.16
N LEU A 485 4.18 -17.05 27.18
CA LEU A 485 2.89 -16.37 27.39
C LEU A 485 2.81 -15.55 28.68
N ASN A 486 3.51 -15.94 29.74
CA ASN A 486 3.47 -15.25 31.04
C ASN A 486 4.69 -14.34 31.29
N GLN A 487 5.72 -14.40 30.43
CA GLN A 487 6.92 -13.58 30.54
C GLN A 487 6.99 -12.48 29.49
N ASP A 488 6.57 -12.78 28.25
CA ASP A 488 6.83 -11.93 27.09
C ASP A 488 5.58 -11.16 26.63
N ILE A 489 4.39 -11.58 27.04
CA ILE A 489 3.15 -10.86 26.73
C ILE A 489 3.05 -9.57 27.55
N ASP A 490 2.96 -8.45 26.85
CA ASP A 490 2.54 -7.19 27.44
C ASP A 490 1.01 -7.16 27.62
N LEU A 491 0.57 -7.28 28.87
CA LEU A 491 -0.84 -7.27 29.26
C LEU A 491 -1.54 -5.92 29.02
N VAL A 492 -0.78 -4.83 28.86
CA VAL A 492 -1.33 -3.49 28.57
C VAL A 492 -1.88 -3.46 27.15
N VAL A 493 -1.08 -3.89 26.18
CA VAL A 493 -1.44 -3.85 24.75
C VAL A 493 -2.17 -5.11 24.30
N SER A 494 -2.02 -6.23 25.01
CA SER A 494 -2.75 -7.45 24.70
C SER A 494 -4.20 -7.38 25.16
N ALA A 495 -5.12 -7.98 24.40
CA ALA A 495 -6.55 -7.90 24.65
C ALA A 495 -7.30 -9.18 24.30
N ALA A 496 -8.55 -9.23 24.77
CA ALA A 496 -9.49 -10.28 24.47
C ALA A 496 -10.88 -9.71 24.13
N LYS A 497 -11.58 -10.39 23.22
CA LYS A 497 -13.01 -10.18 22.97
C LYS A 497 -13.81 -10.87 24.07
N ILE A 498 -14.58 -10.10 24.83
CA ILE A 498 -15.41 -10.57 25.96
C ILE A 498 -16.86 -10.17 25.71
N GLN A 499 -17.79 -11.10 25.92
CA GLN A 499 -19.20 -10.77 25.88
C GLN A 499 -19.62 -10.06 27.18
N ASP A 500 -20.15 -8.85 27.06
CA ASP A 500 -20.73 -8.13 28.19
C ASP A 500 -21.99 -8.86 28.68
N LYS A 501 -22.09 -9.04 30.00
CA LYS A 501 -23.16 -9.84 30.61
C LYS A 501 -24.51 -9.13 30.63
N ILE A 502 -24.54 -7.81 30.50
CA ILE A 502 -25.75 -6.99 30.60
C ILE A 502 -26.31 -6.73 29.20
N THR A 503 -25.46 -6.27 28.28
CA THR A 503 -25.85 -5.89 26.92
C THR A 503 -25.78 -7.06 25.94
N GLY A 504 -25.02 -8.12 26.26
CA GLY A 504 -24.73 -9.22 25.36
C GLY A 504 -23.79 -8.84 24.21
N GLN A 505 -23.30 -7.60 24.17
CA GLN A 505 -22.39 -7.11 23.13
C GLN A 505 -20.97 -7.61 23.36
N ILE A 506 -20.23 -7.81 22.28
CA ILE A 506 -18.81 -8.16 22.37
C ILE A 506 -18.01 -6.87 22.57
N GLU A 507 -17.28 -6.81 23.67
CA GLU A 507 -16.34 -5.74 23.99
C GLU A 507 -14.89 -6.26 23.86
N ILE A 508 -13.97 -5.38 23.45
CA ILE A 508 -12.54 -5.68 23.46
C ILE A 508 -11.95 -5.03 24.71
N LYS A 509 -11.36 -5.83 25.60
CA LYS A 509 -10.72 -5.35 26.84
C LYS A 509 -9.27 -5.78 26.89
N SER A 510 -8.39 -4.90 27.38
CA SER A 510 -7.00 -5.29 27.60
C SER A 510 -6.93 -6.38 28.68
N LEU A 511 -5.91 -7.24 28.61
CA LEU A 511 -5.70 -8.27 29.63
C LEU A 511 -5.42 -7.64 31.00
N LYS A 512 -4.79 -6.45 31.02
CA LYS A 512 -4.61 -5.65 32.23
C LYS A 512 -5.94 -5.18 32.82
N ASP A 513 -6.86 -4.66 32.01
CA ASP A 513 -8.18 -4.19 32.48
C ASP A 513 -9.05 -5.36 32.99
N LEU A 514 -8.86 -6.54 32.42
CA LEU A 514 -9.46 -7.78 32.91
C LEU A 514 -8.79 -8.29 34.20
N GLY A 515 -7.67 -7.70 34.62
CA GLY A 515 -6.93 -8.09 35.82
C GLY A 515 -6.25 -9.44 35.67
N VAL A 516 -5.84 -9.85 34.46
CA VAL A 516 -5.17 -11.12 34.20
C VAL A 516 -3.81 -11.17 34.91
N GLU A 517 -3.52 -12.29 35.57
CA GLU A 517 -2.22 -12.59 36.17
C GLU A 517 -1.54 -13.79 35.52
N ILE A 518 -2.33 -14.77 35.07
CA ILE A 518 -1.81 -15.99 34.47
C ILE A 518 -2.59 -16.32 33.20
N ILE A 519 -1.86 -16.62 32.13
CA ILE A 519 -2.39 -17.11 30.86
C ILE A 519 -2.03 -18.60 30.75
N LYS A 520 -3.03 -19.46 30.61
CA LYS A 520 -2.85 -20.90 30.36
C LYS A 520 -3.35 -21.27 28.97
N LYS A 521 -2.53 -21.98 28.22
CA LYS A 521 -2.91 -22.55 26.93
C LYS A 521 -3.67 -23.86 27.15
N LEU A 522 -4.80 -24.01 26.48
CA LEU A 522 -5.65 -25.19 26.56
C LEU A 522 -5.39 -26.12 25.36
N SER A 523 -5.73 -27.40 25.50
CA SER A 523 -5.51 -28.43 24.48
C SER A 523 -6.30 -28.22 23.19
N ASN A 524 -7.35 -27.39 23.22
CA ASN A 524 -8.17 -27.02 22.06
C ASN A 524 -7.74 -25.67 21.44
N ASN A 525 -6.48 -25.26 21.61
CA ASN A 525 -5.92 -23.99 21.15
C ASN A 525 -6.60 -22.72 21.69
N LYS A 526 -7.40 -22.84 22.76
CA LYS A 526 -7.98 -21.72 23.51
C LYS A 526 -7.05 -21.28 24.65
N PHE A 527 -7.37 -20.16 25.28
CA PHE A 527 -6.67 -19.68 26.46
C PHE A 527 -7.60 -19.58 27.66
N ALA A 528 -7.09 -19.93 28.83
CA ALA A 528 -7.70 -19.62 30.12
C ALA A 528 -6.93 -18.47 30.77
N LEU A 529 -7.60 -17.34 30.93
CA LEU A 529 -7.09 -16.17 31.63
C LEU A 529 -7.51 -16.25 33.09
N GLN A 530 -6.54 -16.35 34.01
CA GLN A 530 -6.79 -16.30 35.44
C GLN A 530 -6.61 -14.85 35.92
N THR A 531 -7.64 -14.31 36.54
CA THR A 531 -7.69 -12.91 36.98
C THR A 531 -7.43 -12.79 38.49
N LYS A 532 -7.03 -11.59 38.93
CA LYS A 532 -6.75 -11.23 40.34
C LYS A 532 -7.88 -11.58 41.31
N ASP A 533 -9.12 -11.48 40.85
CA ASP A 533 -10.31 -11.81 41.64
C ASP A 533 -10.66 -13.31 41.63
N GLY A 534 -9.76 -14.16 41.13
CA GLY A 534 -9.89 -15.61 41.11
C GLY A 534 -10.79 -16.15 39.99
N LYS A 535 -11.29 -15.30 39.08
CA LYS A 535 -12.11 -15.75 37.95
C LYS A 535 -11.23 -16.36 36.87
N THR A 536 -11.82 -17.27 36.10
CA THR A 536 -11.22 -17.81 34.89
C THR A 536 -12.08 -17.43 33.70
N ILE A 537 -11.47 -16.80 32.70
CA ILE A 537 -12.11 -16.39 31.46
C ILE A 537 -11.52 -17.26 30.34
N ILE A 538 -12.39 -17.95 29.60
CA ILE A 538 -11.97 -18.76 28.45
C ILE A 538 -12.15 -17.93 27.19
N ILE A 539 -11.09 -17.81 26.40
CA ILE A 539 -11.06 -17.03 25.16
C ILE A 539 -10.47 -17.86 24.02
N ASP A 540 -10.88 -17.57 22.79
CA ASP A 540 -10.38 -18.27 21.61
C ASP A 540 -9.06 -17.68 21.11
N GLN A 541 -8.90 -16.36 21.19
CA GLN A 541 -7.75 -15.64 20.64
C GLN A 541 -7.33 -14.50 21.58
N ILE A 542 -6.02 -14.27 21.65
CA ILE A 542 -5.43 -13.04 22.19
C ILE A 542 -5.18 -12.11 21.00
N TYR A 543 -5.47 -10.83 21.20
CA TYR A 543 -5.28 -9.78 20.22
C TYR A 543 -4.22 -8.79 20.70
N THR A 544 -3.55 -8.08 19.79
CA THR A 544 -2.79 -6.88 20.11
C THR A 544 -3.66 -5.67 19.79
N ARG A 545 -3.77 -4.73 20.73
CA ARG A 545 -4.45 -3.45 20.52
C ARG A 545 -3.50 -2.46 19.88
N PHE A 546 -4.01 -1.76 18.89
CA PHE A 546 -3.42 -0.49 18.48
C PHE A 546 -3.69 0.50 19.61
N MET A 547 -2.64 0.82 20.37
CA MET A 547 -2.72 1.90 21.34
C MET A 547 -2.46 3.20 20.57
N PRO A 548 -3.45 4.09 20.38
CA PRO A 548 -3.09 5.49 20.32
C PRO A 548 -2.33 5.74 21.62
N ASN A 549 -1.06 6.16 21.54
CA ASN A 549 -0.32 6.50 22.75
C ASN A 549 -1.22 7.43 23.56
N ASN A 550 -1.43 7.11 24.84
CA ASN A 550 -2.16 8.00 25.74
C ASN A 550 -1.65 9.42 25.51
N GLN A 551 -2.58 10.37 25.30
CA GLN A 551 -2.34 11.81 25.27
C GLN A 551 -1.57 12.21 26.53
N ASN A 552 -0.25 12.06 26.52
CA ASN A 552 0.63 12.52 27.56
C ASN A 552 1.60 13.50 26.91
N ASP A 553 1.10 14.74 26.81
CA ASP A 553 1.81 15.98 27.06
C ASP A 553 3.20 16.14 26.42
N ILE A 554 3.22 16.22 25.09
CA ILE A 554 4.23 17.05 24.40
C ILE A 554 3.49 18.03 23.46
N ASN A 555 2.57 18.83 24.00
CA ASN A 555 2.03 19.97 23.26
C ASN A 555 3.12 21.05 23.18
N LEU A 556 3.97 20.97 22.15
CA LEU A 556 4.89 22.05 21.75
C LEU A 556 4.16 23.23 21.06
N ILE A 557 2.84 23.13 20.90
CA ILE A 557 1.99 24.11 20.25
C ILE A 557 0.99 24.62 21.29
N ASN A 558 0.77 25.93 21.31
CA ASN A 558 -0.15 26.53 22.26
C ASN A 558 -1.58 26.14 21.89
N ASP A 559 -2.38 25.65 22.83
CA ASP A 559 -3.79 25.29 22.59
C ASP A 559 -4.66 26.47 22.08
N LYS A 560 -4.13 27.70 22.11
CA LYS A 560 -4.74 28.89 21.52
C LYS A 560 -4.45 29.07 20.03
N ASP A 561 -3.47 28.37 19.48
CA ASP A 561 -3.10 28.45 18.07
C ASP A 561 -4.21 27.80 17.23
N LYS A 562 -4.65 28.51 16.19
CA LYS A 562 -5.66 28.03 15.24
C LYS A 562 -5.05 27.93 13.86
N PHE A 563 -5.27 26.79 13.22
CA PHE A 563 -4.88 26.52 11.85
C PHE A 563 -6.01 26.89 10.90
N TYR A 564 -5.68 27.77 9.98
CA TYR A 564 -6.52 28.14 8.86
C TYR A 564 -5.94 27.51 7.58
N PRO A 565 -6.78 26.96 6.68
CA PRO A 565 -6.33 26.57 5.36
C PRO A 565 -5.87 27.82 4.60
N LYS A 566 -5.10 27.62 3.52
CA LYS A 566 -4.57 28.71 2.71
C LYS A 566 -5.65 29.75 2.41
N PRO A 567 -5.48 31.02 2.82
CA PRO A 567 -6.48 32.03 2.55
C PRO A 567 -6.67 32.16 1.04
N LEU A 568 -7.92 32.01 0.59
CA LEU A 568 -8.29 32.33 -0.79
C LEU A 568 -7.89 33.79 -1.00
N ARG A 569 -6.99 34.06 -1.97
CA ARG A 569 -6.71 35.43 -2.39
C ARG A 569 -8.02 36.03 -2.89
N ILE A 570 -8.65 36.87 -2.09
CA ILE A 570 -9.69 37.77 -2.55
C ILE A 570 -8.94 38.82 -3.38
N TRP A 571 -9.00 38.69 -4.71
CA TRP A 571 -8.63 39.80 -5.59
C TRP A 571 -9.66 40.90 -5.33
N VAL A 572 -9.21 42.00 -4.72
CA VAL A 572 -9.99 43.23 -4.52
C VAL A 572 -9.85 44.10 -5.76
#